data_AF-A0A939H4W6-F1
#
_entry.id   AF-A0A939H4W6-F1
#
_cell.length_a   1.000
_cell.length_b   1.000
_cell.length_c   1.000
_cell.angle_alpha   90.00
_cell.angle_beta   90.00
_cell.angle_gamma   90.00
#
_symmetry.space_group_name_H-M   'P 1'
#
loop_
_entity.id
_entity.type
_entity.pdbx_description
1 polymer ?
#
loop_
_entity_poly.entity_id
_entity_poly.type
_entity_poly.pdbx_seq_one_letter_code
_entity_poly.pdbx_strand_id
1 'polypeptide(L)'
;MLLPFSYLGVQFRIAEILVLLVFIDKRYIYGLTLGCLIANLGSPLGPVDVIFGTLATLIALLLISKTKNLFVATLWPAVVNGIIIGLLLYYLLDLPFFLSAAQVFFGEFVVVTLIGYFLFKRILRDRKLVEIISFR
;
A
#
# COMPACT_ATOMS: atom_id res chain seq x y z
N MET A 1 25.42 0.45 -6.93
CA MET A 1 25.19 1.52 -5.95
C MET A 1 24.04 1.05 -5.08
N LEU A 2 24.38 0.50 -3.89
CA LEU A 2 23.53 -0.26 -2.96
C LEU A 2 22.45 -1.13 -3.63
N LEU A 3 22.73 -2.41 -3.89
CA LEU A 3 21.64 -3.41 -3.94
C LEU A 3 20.92 -3.25 -2.61
N PRO A 4 19.70 -2.69 -2.57
CA PRO A 4 19.07 -2.49 -1.29
C PRO A 4 18.81 -3.89 -0.76
N PHE A 5 19.18 -4.11 0.51
CA PHE A 5 18.80 -5.28 1.31
C PHE A 5 17.29 -5.61 1.21
N SER A 6 16.49 -4.70 0.63
CA SER A 6 15.13 -4.81 0.13
C SER A 6 14.79 -6.03 -0.76
N TYR A 7 15.64 -6.55 -1.63
CA TYR A 7 15.18 -7.58 -2.59
C TYR A 7 15.23 -9.03 -2.09
N LEU A 8 15.86 -9.28 -0.93
CA LEU A 8 16.04 -10.63 -0.37
C LEU A 8 15.42 -10.78 1.05
N GLY A 9 14.70 -9.77 1.55
CA GLY A 9 14.13 -9.75 2.90
C GLY A 9 12.72 -9.16 2.97
N VAL A 10 12.04 -9.38 4.10
CA VAL A 10 10.71 -8.79 4.39
C VAL A 10 10.85 -7.26 4.45
N GLN A 11 10.26 -6.56 3.48
CA GLN A 11 10.21 -5.09 3.47
C GLN A 11 8.96 -4.57 4.16
N PHE A 12 9.14 -3.64 5.08
CA PHE A 12 8.03 -2.95 5.76
C PHE A 12 7.75 -1.61 5.07
N ARG A 13 6.63 -1.51 4.35
CA ARG A 13 6.20 -0.27 3.69
C ARG A 13 5.31 0.57 4.59
N ILE A 14 5.92 1.33 5.50
CA ILE A 14 5.20 2.20 6.46
C ILE A 14 4.29 3.22 5.74
N ALA A 15 4.71 3.69 4.56
CA ALA A 15 3.94 4.61 3.72
C ALA A 15 2.56 4.07 3.31
N GLU A 16 2.37 2.75 3.22
CA GLU A 16 1.08 2.13 2.88
C GLU A 16 0.02 2.35 3.97
N ILE A 17 0.38 2.73 5.20
CA ILE A 17 -0.62 3.11 6.21
C ILE A 17 -1.47 4.31 5.71
N LEU A 18 -0.89 5.18 4.88
CA LEU A 18 -1.57 6.36 4.35
C LEU A 18 -2.71 6.00 3.40
N VAL A 19 -2.73 4.81 2.79
CA VAL A 19 -3.84 4.41 1.90
C VAL A 19 -5.17 4.24 2.63
N LEU A 20 -5.13 4.05 3.96
CA LEU A 20 -6.31 4.04 4.82
C LEU A 20 -6.97 5.42 4.95
N LEU A 21 -6.30 6.52 4.58
CA LEU A 21 -6.93 7.85 4.52
C LEU A 21 -8.12 7.89 3.56
N VAL A 22 -8.12 7.05 2.51
CA VAL A 22 -9.26 6.89 1.59
C VAL A 22 -10.52 6.39 2.29
N PHE A 23 -10.36 5.66 3.40
CA PHE A 23 -11.48 5.23 4.23
C PHE A 23 -12.18 6.41 4.91
N ILE A 24 -11.46 7.51 5.19
CA ILE A 24 -12.02 8.74 5.75
C ILE A 24 -12.60 9.62 4.64
N ASP A 25 -11.82 9.88 3.58
CA ASP A 25 -12.24 10.71 2.46
C ASP A 25 -11.73 10.15 1.12
N LYS A 26 -12.65 9.93 0.17
CA LYS A 26 -12.32 9.37 -1.15
C LYS A 26 -11.46 10.28 -2.00
N ARG A 27 -11.36 11.58 -1.68
CA ARG A 27 -10.49 12.52 -2.39
C ARG A 27 -9.01 12.19 -2.25
N TYR A 28 -8.62 11.48 -1.19
CA TYR A 28 -7.24 11.00 -1.01
C TYR A 28 -6.78 10.03 -2.09
N ILE A 29 -7.69 9.41 -2.87
CA ILE A 29 -7.33 8.53 -3.98
C ILE A 29 -6.39 9.26 -4.95
N TYR A 30 -6.71 10.50 -5.34
CA TYR A 30 -5.91 11.26 -6.30
C TYR A 30 -4.54 11.64 -5.71
N GLY A 31 -4.51 12.13 -4.48
CA GLY A 31 -3.28 12.54 -3.81
C GLY A 31 -2.32 11.37 -3.59
N LEU A 32 -2.83 10.21 -3.16
CA LEU A 32 -2.02 9.02 -2.93
C LEU A 32 -1.56 8.36 -4.22
N THR A 33 -2.39 8.37 -5.28
CA THR A 33 -1.98 7.87 -6.60
C THR A 33 -0.85 8.72 -7.18
N LEU A 34 -0.95 10.05 -7.10
CA LEU A 34 0.13 10.96 -7.53
C LEU A 34 1.38 10.81 -6.67
N GLY A 35 1.22 10.66 -5.35
CA GLY A 35 2.33 10.40 -4.45
C GLY A 35 3.06 9.09 -4.78
N CYS A 36 2.32 8.02 -5.08
CA CYS A 36 2.88 6.74 -5.51
C CYS A 36 3.63 6.87 -6.84
N LEU A 37 3.05 7.58 -7.81
CA LEU A 37 3.70 7.83 -9.10
C LEU A 37 5.03 8.55 -8.91
N ILE A 38 5.06 9.63 -8.12
CA ILE A 38 6.28 10.41 -7.85
C ILE A 38 7.31 9.56 -7.09
N ALA A 39 6.89 8.78 -6.09
CA ALA A 39 7.77 7.93 -5.32
C ALA A 39 8.43 6.86 -6.19
N ASN A 40 7.67 6.27 -7.10
CA ASN A 40 8.18 5.20 -7.97
C ASN A 40 9.05 5.74 -9.12
N LEU A 41 9.02 7.04 -9.46
CA LEU A 41 9.95 7.62 -10.45
C LEU A 41 11.43 7.43 -10.06
N GLY A 42 11.71 7.33 -8.75
CA GLY A 42 13.04 7.02 -8.23
C GLY A 42 13.32 5.52 -8.05
N SER A 43 12.42 4.64 -8.47
CA SER A 43 12.54 3.20 -8.22
C SER A 43 13.67 2.57 -9.05
N PRO A 44 14.51 1.71 -8.44
CA PRO A 44 15.59 1.00 -9.16
C PRO A 44 15.07 -0.04 -10.17
N LEU A 45 13.78 -0.39 -10.12
CA LEU A 45 13.12 -1.30 -11.08
C LEU A 45 12.67 -0.60 -12.37
N GLY A 46 12.92 0.72 -12.48
CA GLY A 46 12.64 1.50 -13.67
C GLY A 46 11.15 1.80 -13.88
N PRO A 47 10.76 2.23 -15.10
CA PRO A 47 9.40 2.73 -15.39
C PRO A 47 8.30 1.68 -15.25
N VAL A 48 8.64 0.39 -15.25
CA VAL A 48 7.68 -0.70 -15.07
C VAL A 48 7.08 -0.69 -13.66
N ASP A 49 7.91 -0.44 -12.63
CA ASP A 49 7.44 -0.34 -11.25
C ASP A 49 6.62 0.95 -11.00
N VAL A 50 6.90 2.02 -11.74
CA VAL A 50 6.03 3.21 -11.75
C VAL A 50 4.63 2.85 -12.18
N ILE A 51 4.49 2.17 -13.32
CA ILE A 51 3.18 1.85 -13.90
C ILE A 51 2.47 0.81 -13.03
N PHE A 52 3.10 -0.35 -12.80
CA PHE A 52 2.46 -1.44 -12.08
C PHE A 52 2.28 -1.17 -10.59
N GLY A 53 3.21 -0.48 -9.93
CA GLY A 53 3.07 -0.06 -8.54
C GLY A 53 1.98 1.00 -8.34
N THR A 54 1.89 1.99 -9.24
CA THR A 54 0.81 2.97 -9.19
C THR A 54 -0.56 2.32 -9.47
N LEU A 55 -0.62 1.37 -10.42
CA LEU A 55 -1.84 0.61 -10.70
C LEU A 55 -2.26 -0.26 -9.50
N ALA A 56 -1.32 -0.94 -8.86
CA ALA A 56 -1.59 -1.74 -7.66
C ALA A 56 -2.18 -0.88 -6.55
N THR A 57 -1.53 0.25 -6.29
CA THR A 57 -2.00 1.23 -5.29
C THR A 57 -3.39 1.76 -5.65
N LEU A 58 -3.63 2.13 -6.91
CA LEU A 58 -4.94 2.61 -7.36
C LEU A 58 -6.04 1.55 -7.16
N ILE A 59 -5.77 0.28 -7.49
CA ILE A 59 -6.71 -0.82 -7.27
C ILE A 59 -7.00 -0.99 -5.78
N ALA A 60 -5.98 -0.98 -4.93
CA ALA A 60 -6.14 -1.06 -3.47
C ALA A 60 -7.00 0.10 -2.93
N LEU A 61 -6.72 1.34 -3.35
CA LEU A 61 -7.47 2.54 -2.96
C LEU A 61 -8.95 2.46 -3.37
N LEU A 62 -9.24 1.98 -4.58
CA LEU A 62 -10.61 1.79 -5.06
C LEU A 62 -11.37 0.74 -4.25
N LEU A 63 -10.70 -0.35 -3.87
CA LEU A 63 -11.29 -1.41 -3.04
C LEU A 63 -11.54 -0.93 -1.59
N ILE A 64 -10.61 -0.17 -1.01
CA ILE A 64 -10.78 0.50 0.28
C ILE A 64 -12.00 1.42 0.25
N SER A 65 -12.13 2.27 -0.78
CA SER A 65 -13.25 3.20 -0.97
C SER A 65 -14.63 2.53 -1.01
N LYS A 66 -14.70 1.27 -1.45
CA LYS A 66 -15.94 0.48 -1.50
C LYS A 66 -16.21 -0.32 -0.23
N THR A 67 -15.22 -0.43 0.66
CA THR A 67 -15.29 -1.26 1.86
C THR A 67 -15.83 -0.46 3.05
N LYS A 68 -16.76 -1.06 3.81
CA LYS A 68 -17.35 -0.43 5.01
C LYS A 68 -16.68 -0.84 6.32
N ASN A 69 -15.98 -1.97 6.33
CA ASN A 69 -15.29 -2.48 7.52
C ASN A 69 -13.80 -2.10 7.46
N LEU A 70 -13.33 -1.37 8.47
CA LEU A 70 -11.93 -0.93 8.57
C LEU A 70 -10.94 -2.11 8.50
N PHE A 71 -11.26 -3.24 9.11
CA PHE A 71 -10.37 -4.40 9.09
C PHE A 71 -10.25 -5.02 7.69
N VAL A 72 -11.33 -5.03 6.92
CA VAL A 72 -11.28 -5.50 5.53
C VAL A 72 -10.55 -4.49 4.66
N ALA A 73 -10.70 -3.19 4.94
CA ALA A 73 -9.97 -2.13 4.25
C ALA A 73 -8.45 -2.28 4.40
N THR A 74 -7.96 -2.69 5.57
CA THR A 74 -6.51 -2.89 5.81
C THR A 74 -5.91 -4.10 5.10
N LEU A 75 -6.75 -5.06 4.68
CA LEU A 75 -6.29 -6.27 3.97
C LEU A 75 -6.08 -6.04 2.47
N TRP A 76 -6.83 -5.11 1.86
CA TRP A 76 -6.75 -4.87 0.43
C TRP A 76 -5.35 -4.51 -0.07
N PRO A 77 -4.58 -3.60 0.57
CA PRO A 77 -3.22 -3.29 0.14
C PRO A 77 -2.33 -4.52 0.13
N ALA A 78 -2.31 -5.27 1.24
CA ALA A 78 -1.47 -6.45 1.39
C ALA A 78 -1.76 -7.51 0.31
N VAL A 79 -3.03 -7.75 0.00
CA VAL A 79 -3.44 -8.71 -1.04
C VAL A 79 -3.05 -8.19 -2.43
N VAL A 80 -3.40 -6.95 -2.76
CA VAL A 80 -3.20 -6.39 -4.10
C VAL A 80 -1.72 -6.24 -4.42
N ASN A 81 -0.94 -5.65 -3.51
CA ASN A 81 0.50 -5.49 -3.69
C ASN A 81 1.24 -6.82 -3.61
N GLY A 82 0.82 -7.75 -2.73
CA GLY A 82 1.39 -9.10 -2.67
C GLY A 82 1.29 -9.83 -4.01
N ILE A 83 0.15 -9.70 -4.70
CA ILE A 83 -0.06 -10.31 -6.02
C ILE A 83 0.69 -9.54 -7.10
N ILE A 84 0.46 -8.23 -7.24
CA ILE A 84 0.96 -7.45 -8.37
C ILE A 84 2.48 -7.26 -8.29
N ILE A 85 3.00 -6.87 -7.12
CA ILE A 85 4.44 -6.72 -6.93
C ILE A 85 5.12 -8.08 -6.87
N GLY A 86 4.48 -9.10 -6.30
CA GLY A 86 5.00 -10.47 -6.34
C GLY A 86 5.20 -10.98 -7.76
N LEU A 87 4.23 -10.74 -8.66
CA LEU A 87 4.33 -11.04 -10.09
C LEU A 87 5.42 -10.20 -10.77
N LEU A 88 5.49 -8.90 -10.46
CA LEU A 88 6.50 -8.00 -11.01
C LEU A 88 7.91 -8.52 -10.71
N LEU A 89 8.16 -8.91 -9.45
CA LEU A 89 9.45 -9.47 -9.02
C LEU A 89 9.76 -10.82 -9.68
N TYR A 90 8.74 -11.65 -9.90
CA TYR A 90 8.91 -12.91 -10.64
C TYR A 90 9.35 -12.66 -12.08
N TYR A 91 8.71 -11.72 -12.80
CA TYR A 91 9.02 -11.47 -14.21
C TYR A 91 10.31 -10.67 -14.44
N LEU A 92 10.70 -9.78 -13.53
CA LEU A 92 11.87 -8.90 -13.71
C LEU A 92 13.17 -9.46 -13.12
N LEU A 93 13.08 -10.26 -12.05
CA LEU A 93 14.23 -10.71 -11.28
C LEU A 93 14.33 -12.25 -11.21
N ASP A 94 13.45 -12.98 -11.90
CA ASP A 94 13.34 -14.45 -11.88
C ASP A 94 13.24 -15.03 -10.45
N LEU A 95 12.70 -14.23 -9.51
CA LEU A 95 12.53 -14.64 -8.12
C LEU A 95 11.29 -15.51 -7.95
N PRO A 96 11.30 -16.53 -7.07
CA PRO A 96 10.14 -17.40 -6.86
C PRO A 96 8.91 -16.61 -6.43
N PHE A 97 7.86 -16.63 -7.27
CA PHE A 97 6.63 -15.84 -7.08
C PHE A 97 6.06 -15.98 -5.67
N PHE A 98 5.91 -17.22 -5.19
CA PHE A 98 5.32 -17.49 -3.87
C PHE A 98 6.13 -16.87 -2.72
N LEU A 99 7.46 -16.88 -2.82
CA LEU A 99 8.32 -16.30 -1.80
C LEU A 99 8.18 -14.77 -1.80
N SER A 100 8.30 -14.15 -2.97
CA SER A 100 8.19 -12.70 -3.15
C SER A 100 6.82 -12.17 -2.74
N ALA A 101 5.75 -12.84 -3.19
CA ALA A 101 4.38 -12.50 -2.83
C ALA A 101 4.14 -12.64 -1.33
N ALA A 102 4.61 -13.73 -0.71
CA ALA A 102 4.47 -13.94 0.73
C ALA A 102 5.24 -12.89 1.55
N GLN A 103 6.45 -12.51 1.12
CA GLN A 103 7.25 -11.49 1.80
C GLN A 103 6.58 -10.10 1.73
N VAL A 104 6.08 -9.70 0.55
CA VAL A 104 5.37 -8.44 0.36
C VAL A 104 4.06 -8.44 1.15
N PHE A 105 3.27 -9.51 1.04
CA PHE A 105 2.03 -9.67 1.78
C PHE A 105 2.26 -9.59 3.29
N PHE A 106 3.27 -10.29 3.80
CA PHE A 106 3.56 -10.30 5.23
C PHE A 106 4.02 -8.93 5.73
N GLY A 107 4.91 -8.25 5.00
CA GLY A 107 5.37 -6.90 5.35
C GLY A 107 4.21 -5.90 5.40
N GLU A 108 3.33 -5.92 4.40
CA GLU A 108 2.16 -5.04 4.36
C GLU A 108 1.07 -5.42 5.36
N PHE A 109 0.87 -6.72 5.61
CA PHE A 109 -0.06 -7.18 6.63
C PHE A 109 0.36 -6.68 8.02
N VAL A 110 1.63 -6.84 8.38
CA VAL A 110 2.14 -6.35 9.67
C VAL A 110 1.96 -4.83 9.78
N VAL A 111 2.31 -4.08 8.74
CA VAL A 111 2.27 -2.62 8.79
C VAL A 111 0.86 -2.06 8.71
N VAL A 112 0.09 -2.45 7.70
CA VAL A 112 -1.24 -1.86 7.43
C VAL A 112 -2.30 -2.50 8.33
N THR A 113 -2.26 -3.82 8.53
CA THR A 113 -3.30 -4.53 9.30
C THR A 113 -3.05 -4.50 10.80
N LEU A 114 -1.82 -4.58 11.30
CA LEU A 114 -1.60 -4.46 12.75
C LEU A 114 -1.46 -2.99 13.17
N ILE A 115 -0.53 -2.25 12.58
CA ILE A 115 -0.24 -0.87 12.98
C ILE A 115 -1.30 0.09 12.44
N GLY A 116 -1.59 0.03 11.13
CA GLY A 116 -2.56 0.90 10.46
C GLY A 116 -3.97 0.76 11.03
N TYR A 117 -4.47 -0.47 11.23
CA TYR A 117 -5.76 -0.71 11.86
C TYR A 117 -5.87 -0.07 13.24
N PHE A 118 -4.88 -0.28 14.11
CA PHE A 118 -4.91 0.25 15.47
C PHE A 118 -4.89 1.79 15.49
N LEU A 119 -4.05 2.37 14.64
CA LEU A 119 -3.94 3.82 14.48
C LEU A 119 -5.26 4.41 13.97
N PHE A 120 -5.79 3.92 12.85
CA PHE A 120 -7.02 4.43 12.25
C PHE A 120 -8.25 4.18 13.11
N LYS A 121 -8.30 3.07 13.85
CA LYS A 121 -9.37 2.81 14.83
C LYS A 121 -9.38 3.85 15.94
N ARG A 122 -8.21 4.33 16.38
CA ARG A 122 -8.13 5.44 17.35
C ARG A 122 -8.53 6.77 16.73
N ILE A 123 -8.06 7.06 15.50
CA ILE A 123 -8.38 8.30 14.78
C ILE A 123 -9.90 8.41 14.53
N LEU A 124 -10.53 7.34 14.05
CA LEU A 124 -11.98 7.29 13.77
C LEU A 124 -12.85 7.47 15.02
N ARG A 125 -12.29 7.25 16.22
CA ARG A 125 -13.00 7.49 17.49
C ARG A 125 -13.05 8.97 17.84
N ASP A 126 -12.10 9.76 17.39
CA ASP A 126 -12.03 11.20 17.64
C ASP A 126 -12.64 11.98 16.47
N ARG A 127 -13.85 12.52 16.68
CA ARG A 127 -14.57 13.25 15.62
C ARG A 127 -13.83 14.52 15.18
N LYS A 128 -13.07 15.17 16.06
CA LYS A 128 -12.29 16.37 15.68
C LYS A 128 -11.19 16.01 14.70
N LEU A 129 -10.49 14.89 14.93
CA LEU A 129 -9.44 14.43 14.00
C LEU A 129 -10.03 14.05 12.65
N VAL A 130 -11.17 13.36 12.64
CA VAL A 130 -11.87 13.01 11.40
C VAL A 130 -12.29 14.27 10.64
N GLU A 131 -12.76 15.30 11.33
CA GLU A 131 -13.17 16.56 10.70
C GLU A 131 -11.98 17.36 10.14
N ILE A 132 -10.82 17.35 10.82
CA ILE A 132 -9.59 17.99 10.31
C ILE A 132 -9.04 17.27 9.06
N ILE A 133 -9.15 15.94 9.02
CA ILE A 133 -8.64 15.10 7.93
C ILE A 133 -9.65 15.04 6.78
N SER A 134 -10.94 15.18 7.06
CA SER A 134 -11.96 15.25 6.01
C SER A 134 -11.94 16.63 5.38
N PHE A 135 -11.85 16.71 4.05
CA PHE A 135 -11.87 17.99 3.34
C PHE A 135 -13.31 18.58 3.21
N ARG A 136 -14.21 18.28 4.15
CA ARG A 136 -15.65 18.58 4.04
C ARG A 136 -15.93 20.07 4.10
#